data_AF-A0A3F2UGD3-F1
#
_entry.id   AF-A0A3F2UGD3-F1
#
_cell.length_a   1.000
_cell.length_b   1.000
_cell.length_c   1.000
_cell.angle_alpha   90.00
_cell.angle_beta   90.00
_cell.angle_gamma   90.00
#
_symmetry.space_group_name_H-M   'P 1'
#
loop_
_entity.id
_entity.type
_entity.pdbx_description
1 polymer ?
#
loop_
_entity_poly.entity_id
_entity_poly.type
_entity_poly.pdbx_seq_one_letter_code
_entity_poly.pdbx_strand_id
1 'polypeptide(L)'
;MPALETSIVLKALAAAALLAAAGCQSSSPEPQQMARTTLQTAPADLQLLCANAVATQTGAASDKVLPVNSRQLDATSFQVELDAAGKRHSCVVDNDGNVKSVT
;
A
#
# COMPACT_ATOMS: atom_id res chain seq x y z
N MET A 1 -24.01 59.68 -21.85
CA MET A 1 -22.91 59.72 -22.85
C MET A 1 -21.65 59.30 -22.12
N PRO A 2 -21.00 58.20 -22.55
CA PRO A 2 -19.88 57.54 -21.88
C PRO A 2 -18.53 58.19 -22.25
N ALA A 3 -17.44 57.63 -21.73
CA ALA A 3 -16.03 57.85 -22.09
C ALA A 3 -15.23 58.78 -21.16
N LEU A 4 -14.63 58.22 -20.09
CA LEU A 4 -13.25 58.63 -19.78
C LEU A 4 -12.44 57.62 -18.96
N GLU A 5 -13.04 56.78 -18.11
CA GLU A 5 -12.23 56.10 -17.08
C GLU A 5 -11.92 54.62 -17.35
N THR A 6 -11.93 54.22 -18.62
CA THR A 6 -11.54 52.89 -19.11
C THR A 6 -10.02 52.62 -18.99
N SER A 7 -9.21 53.60 -18.58
CA SER A 7 -7.74 53.53 -18.65
C SER A 7 -7.03 53.07 -17.37
N ILE A 8 -7.65 53.10 -16.19
CA ILE A 8 -6.93 52.82 -14.93
C ILE A 8 -7.00 51.34 -14.53
N VAL A 9 -8.12 50.67 -14.83
CA VAL A 9 -8.34 49.26 -14.45
C VAL A 9 -7.41 48.32 -15.24
N LEU A 10 -6.96 48.72 -16.43
CA LEU A 10 -6.21 47.87 -17.35
C LEU A 10 -4.75 47.59 -16.90
N LYS A 11 -4.17 48.40 -16.02
CA LYS A 11 -2.78 48.19 -15.54
C LYS A 11 -2.68 47.44 -14.22
N ALA A 12 -3.73 47.43 -13.39
CA ALA A 12 -3.71 46.72 -12.11
C ALA A 12 -3.90 45.19 -12.28
N LEU A 13 -4.56 44.74 -13.35
CA LEU A 13 -4.77 43.33 -13.63
C LEU A 13 -3.54 42.59 -14.22
N ALA A 14 -2.50 43.31 -14.63
CA ALA A 14 -1.31 42.69 -15.23
C ALA A 14 -0.32 42.11 -14.20
N ALA A 15 -0.43 42.45 -12.91
CA ALA A 15 0.56 42.04 -11.90
C ALA A 15 0.12 40.85 -11.02
N ALA A 16 -1.17 40.50 -10.99
CA ALA A 16 -1.69 39.43 -10.12
C ALA A 16 -1.72 38.05 -10.78
N ALA A 17 -1.54 37.96 -12.10
CA ALA A 17 -1.65 36.70 -12.86
C ALA A 17 -0.36 35.85 -12.87
N LEU A 18 0.77 36.37 -12.37
CA LEU A 18 2.07 35.67 -12.45
C LEU A 18 2.39 34.74 -11.27
N LEU A 19 1.53 34.68 -10.24
CA LEU A 19 1.75 33.84 -9.05
C LEU A 19 0.91 32.55 -9.02
N ALA A 20 0.05 32.33 -10.02
CA ALA A 20 -0.83 31.16 -10.07
C ALA A 20 -0.22 29.91 -10.76
N ALA A 21 1.01 30.00 -11.26
CA ALA A 21 1.65 28.92 -12.04
C ALA A 21 2.72 28.13 -11.27
N ALA A 22 2.72 28.17 -9.93
CA ALA A 22 3.69 27.42 -9.10
C ALA A 22 3.07 26.32 -8.23
N GLY A 23 1.76 26.08 -8.33
CA GLY A 23 1.06 25.08 -7.52
C GLY A 23 0.66 23.87 -8.35
N CYS A 24 1.30 22.73 -8.08
CA CYS A 24 0.90 21.39 -8.53
C CYS A 24 1.08 21.11 -10.03
N GLN A 25 2.33 21.13 -10.50
CA GLN A 25 2.77 20.16 -11.49
C GLN A 25 2.48 18.75 -10.95
N SER A 26 1.32 18.21 -11.33
CA SER A 26 1.07 16.78 -11.32
C SER A 26 1.91 16.15 -12.43
N SER A 27 3.24 16.24 -12.32
CA SER A 27 4.08 15.20 -12.89
C SER A 27 3.73 13.97 -12.08
N SER A 28 2.64 13.27 -12.47
CA SER A 28 2.49 11.86 -12.15
C SER A 28 3.84 11.28 -12.53
N PRO A 29 4.65 10.83 -11.56
CA PRO A 29 5.90 10.19 -11.90
C PRO A 29 5.54 9.15 -12.96
N GLU A 30 6.18 9.19 -14.15
CA GLU A 30 6.02 8.11 -15.13
C GLU A 30 6.11 6.83 -14.33
N PRO A 31 5.15 5.88 -14.43
CA PRO A 31 5.10 4.74 -13.55
C PRO A 31 6.50 4.16 -13.47
N GLN A 32 7.22 4.45 -12.38
CA GLN A 32 8.47 3.76 -12.11
C GLN A 32 7.98 2.33 -12.13
N GLN A 33 8.65 1.50 -12.92
CA GLN A 33 8.37 0.09 -12.99
C GLN A 33 8.50 -0.45 -11.57
N MET A 34 7.42 -0.32 -10.81
CA MET A 34 7.24 -0.98 -9.55
C MET A 34 7.43 -2.41 -10.00
N ALA A 35 8.37 -3.10 -9.37
CA ALA A 35 8.40 -4.53 -9.43
C ALA A 35 7.07 -5.00 -8.83
N ARG A 36 5.98 -4.91 -9.62
CA ARG A 36 4.82 -5.77 -9.52
C ARG A 36 5.40 -7.12 -9.85
N THR A 37 6.05 -7.69 -8.85
CA THR A 37 6.41 -9.09 -8.86
C THR A 37 5.12 -9.79 -9.22
N THR A 38 5.12 -10.54 -10.32
CA THR A 38 4.01 -11.42 -10.69
C THR A 38 3.88 -12.58 -9.69
N LEU A 39 4.61 -12.53 -8.56
CA LEU A 39 4.46 -13.45 -7.46
C LEU A 39 3.07 -13.26 -6.86
N GLN A 40 2.23 -14.28 -7.05
CA GLN A 40 0.97 -14.40 -6.34
C GLN A 40 1.26 -14.41 -4.84
N THR A 41 0.84 -13.32 -4.20
CA THR A 41 0.77 -13.19 -2.75
C THR A 41 -0.55 -13.78 -2.27
N ALA A 42 -0.55 -14.39 -1.09
CA ALA A 42 -1.78 -14.89 -0.49
C ALA A 42 -2.79 -13.75 -0.31
N PRO A 43 -4.11 -13.97 -0.51
CA PRO A 43 -5.14 -13.01 -0.11
C PRO A 43 -4.98 -12.56 1.34
N ALA A 44 -5.34 -11.31 1.64
CA ALA A 44 -5.15 -10.72 2.98
C ALA A 44 -5.79 -11.58 4.09
N ASP A 45 -6.94 -12.19 3.81
CA ASP A 45 -7.64 -13.06 4.78
C ASP A 45 -6.79 -14.28 5.17
N LEU A 46 -6.12 -14.92 4.20
CA LEU A 46 -5.23 -16.05 4.46
C LEU A 46 -3.98 -15.63 5.24
N GLN A 47 -3.48 -14.41 4.99
CA GLN A 47 -2.36 -13.87 5.75
C GLN A 47 -2.74 -13.61 7.22
N LEU A 48 -3.93 -13.06 7.46
CA LEU A 48 -4.46 -12.84 8.82
C LEU A 48 -4.77 -14.16 9.54
N LEU A 49 -5.26 -15.16 8.81
CA LEU A 49 -5.48 -16.50 9.34
C LEU A 49 -4.17 -17.14 9.81
N CYS A 50 -3.10 -17.01 9.01
CA CYS A 50 -1.76 -17.42 9.42
C CYS A 50 -1.21 -16.63 10.63
N ALA A 51 -1.50 -15.34 10.73
CA ALA A 51 -1.13 -14.53 11.90
C ALA A 51 -1.78 -15.04 13.18
N ASN A 52 -3.07 -15.37 13.14
CA ASN A 52 -3.77 -15.95 14.29
C ASN A 52 -3.27 -17.36 14.64
N ALA A 53 -2.92 -18.17 13.64
CA ALA A 53 -2.36 -19.49 13.88
C ALA A 53 -1.00 -19.43 14.59
N VAL A 54 -0.11 -18.53 14.15
CA VAL A 54 1.17 -18.28 14.83
C VAL A 54 0.97 -17.69 16.22
N ALA A 55 0.06 -16.72 16.39
CA ALA A 55 -0.28 -16.16 17.70
C ALA A 55 -0.73 -17.26 18.69
N THR A 56 -1.59 -18.17 18.23
CA THR A 56 -2.07 -19.30 19.03
C THR A 56 -0.94 -20.26 19.40
N GLN A 57 -0.04 -20.57 18.46
CA GLN A 57 1.09 -21.50 18.70
C GLN A 57 2.13 -20.91 19.65
N THR A 58 2.41 -19.62 19.52
CA THR A 58 3.49 -18.94 20.27
C THR A 58 3.02 -18.31 21.58
N GLY A 59 1.71 -18.16 21.76
CA GLY A 59 1.12 -17.38 22.85
C GLY A 59 1.33 -15.88 22.72
N ALA A 60 1.85 -15.40 21.57
CA ALA A 60 1.97 -13.98 21.29
C ALA A 60 0.59 -13.34 21.10
N ALA A 61 0.45 -12.08 21.48
CA ALA A 61 -0.76 -11.33 21.16
C ALA A 61 -0.88 -11.15 19.63
N SER A 62 -2.07 -11.37 19.06
CA SER A 62 -2.27 -11.31 17.60
C SER A 62 -1.86 -9.96 16.98
N ASP A 63 -1.89 -8.86 17.74
CA ASP A 63 -1.43 -7.53 17.29
C ASP A 63 0.10 -7.40 17.22
N LYS A 64 0.83 -8.40 17.74
CA LYS A 64 2.30 -8.50 17.69
C LYS A 64 2.79 -9.55 16.69
N VAL A 65 1.88 -10.14 15.93
CA VAL A 65 2.21 -11.08 14.85
C VAL A 65 1.94 -10.39 13.52
N LEU A 66 3.01 -10.01 12.82
CA LEU A 66 2.93 -9.27 11.56
C LEU A 66 3.36 -10.13 10.38
N PRO A 67 2.57 -10.22 9.29
CA PRO A 67 3.04 -10.79 8.04
C PRO A 67 4.20 -9.96 7.50
N VAL A 68 5.34 -10.59 7.24
CA VAL A 68 6.54 -9.93 6.70
C VAL A 68 6.77 -10.28 5.24
N ASN A 69 6.31 -11.45 4.80
CA ASN A 69 6.43 -11.90 3.42
C ASN A 69 5.35 -12.94 3.12
N SER A 70 4.94 -13.05 1.87
CA SER A 70 4.03 -14.10 1.41
C SER A 70 4.37 -14.50 -0.02
N ARG A 71 4.24 -15.79 -0.31
CA ARG A 71 4.42 -16.33 -1.66
C ARG A 71 3.52 -17.52 -1.89
N GLN A 72 3.12 -17.72 -3.13
CA GLN A 72 2.54 -18.98 -3.58
C GLN A 72 3.59 -20.09 -3.52
N LEU A 73 3.23 -21.24 -2.98
CA LEU A 73 4.06 -22.46 -3.02
C LEU A 73 3.67 -23.34 -4.20
N ASP A 74 2.36 -23.48 -4.44
CA ASP A 74 1.78 -24.25 -5.54
C ASP A 74 0.40 -23.70 -5.93
N ALA A 75 -0.29 -24.33 -6.87
CA ALA A 75 -1.60 -23.87 -7.35
C ALA A 75 -2.69 -23.77 -6.24
N THR A 76 -2.50 -24.48 -5.14
CA THR A 76 -3.46 -24.66 -4.05
C THR A 76 -3.00 -24.09 -2.71
N SER A 77 -1.74 -23.67 -2.58
CA SER A 77 -1.18 -23.27 -1.29
C SER A 77 -0.24 -22.07 -1.35
N PHE A 78 -0.19 -21.37 -0.21
CA PHE A 78 0.66 -20.22 0.04
C PHE A 78 1.49 -20.43 1.29
N GLN A 79 2.69 -19.87 1.27
CA GLN A 79 3.50 -19.66 2.46
C GLN A 79 3.41 -18.20 2.87
N VAL A 80 3.13 -17.97 4.15
CA VAL A 80 3.15 -16.67 4.79
C VAL A 80 4.25 -16.71 5.84
N GLU A 81 5.23 -15.84 5.71
CA GLU A 81 6.26 -15.63 6.73
C GLU A 81 5.79 -14.50 7.64
N LEU A 82 5.90 -14.74 8.95
CA LEU A 82 5.41 -13.83 9.99
C LEU A 82 6.51 -13.54 10.99
N ASP A 83 6.48 -12.35 11.57
CA ASP A 83 7.27 -12.01 12.74
C ASP A 83 6.36 -11.98 13.97
N ALA A 84 6.68 -12.80 14.98
CA ALA A 84 6.02 -12.79 16.27
C ALA A 84 7.02 -12.33 17.33
N ALA A 85 6.91 -11.07 17.74
CA ALA A 85 7.79 -10.45 18.73
C ALA A 85 9.30 -10.61 18.42
N GLY A 86 9.70 -10.43 17.15
CA GLY A 86 11.09 -10.51 16.70
C GLY A 86 11.57 -11.92 16.32
N LYS A 87 10.66 -12.91 16.29
CA LYS A 87 10.95 -14.27 15.80
C LYS A 87 10.22 -14.54 14.50
N ARG A 88 10.96 -15.02 13.50
CA ARG A 88 10.37 -15.47 12.23
C ARG A 88 9.65 -16.81 12.40
N HIS A 89 8.45 -16.86 11.86
CA HIS A 89 7.62 -18.03 11.71
C HIS A 89 7.18 -18.18 10.25
N SER A 90 6.82 -19.40 9.87
CA SER A 90 6.28 -19.74 8.57
C SER A 90 4.98 -20.50 8.73
N CYS A 91 3.93 -20.00 8.08
CA CYS A 91 2.64 -20.66 8.00
C CYS A 91 2.37 -21.07 6.55
N VAL A 92 1.97 -22.33 6.34
CA VAL A 92 1.47 -22.80 5.04
C VAL A 92 -0.04 -22.94 5.13
N VAL A 93 -0.75 -22.30 4.19
CA VAL A 93 -2.21 -22.24 4.14
C VAL A 93 -2.70 -22.56 2.73
N ASP A 94 -3.79 -23.31 2.61
CA ASP A 94 -4.42 -23.59 1.33
C ASP A 94 -5.46 -22.51 0.92
N ASN A 95 -5.94 -22.58 -0.32
CA ASN A 95 -6.95 -21.66 -0.86
C ASN A 95 -8.28 -21.68 -0.09
N ASP A 96 -8.57 -22.76 0.63
CA ASP A 96 -9.80 -22.93 1.42
C ASP A 96 -9.65 -22.38 2.85
N GLY A 97 -8.47 -21.88 3.20
CA GLY A 97 -8.19 -21.32 4.53
C GLY A 97 -7.77 -22.34 5.58
N ASN A 98 -7.38 -23.55 5.19
CA ASN A 98 -6.84 -24.52 6.14
C ASN A 98 -5.32 -24.31 6.32
N VAL A 99 -4.90 -24.16 7.57
CA VAL A 99 -3.47 -24.13 7.93
C VAL A 99 -2.91 -25.54 7.86
N LYS A 100 -1.98 -25.78 6.93
CA LYS A 100 -1.31 -27.06 6.74
C LYS A 100 -0.13 -27.24 7.70
N SER A 101 0.58 -26.17 7.99
CA SER A 101 1.70 -26.18 8.94
C SER A 101 2.00 -24.78 9.49
N VAL A 102 2.56 -24.75 10.70
CA VAL A 102 3.11 -23.54 11.34
C VAL A 102 4.43 -23.93 11.99
N THR A 103 5.49 -23.22 11.63
CA THR A 103 6.86 -23.48 12.09
C THR A 103 7.50 -22.19 12.59
#